data_AF-A0A8I1NL61-F1
#
_entry.id   AF-A0A8I1NL61-F1
#
_cell.length_a   1.000
_cell.length_b   1.000
_cell.length_c   1.000
_cell.angle_alpha   90.00
_cell.angle_beta   90.00
_cell.angle_gamma   90.00
#
_symmetry.space_group_name_H-M   'P 1'
#
loop_
_entity.id
_entity.type
_entity.pdbx_description
1 polymer ?
#
loop_
_entity_poly.entity_id
_entity_poly.type
_entity_poly.pdbx_seq_one_letter_code
_entity_poly.pdbx_strand_id
1 'polypeptide(L)'
;MPKPGPRTTYRYTDDFKATAVRLSRLPGVAVQDVAASLYIHQFMLSRWRKQAHEGVIVTKGVAVDKAVAAELKELRRVKKAYEQLKIEHDLLKKAIAFTSGRKATSSRSSSGSKSSTP
;
A
#
# COMPACT_ATOMS: atom_id res chain seq x y z
N MET A 1 -15.14 17.07 46.01
CA MET A 1 -14.72 16.76 44.62
C MET A 1 -15.64 15.67 44.08
N PRO A 2 -16.35 15.87 42.95
CA PRO A 2 -17.17 14.82 42.36
C PRO A 2 -16.26 13.70 41.84
N LYS A 3 -16.59 12.43 42.16
CA LYS A 3 -15.88 11.27 41.63
C LYS A 3 -16.18 11.15 40.13
N PRO A 4 -15.17 10.95 39.26
CA PRO A 4 -15.43 10.75 37.84
C PRO A 4 -16.28 9.50 37.67
N GLY A 5 -17.40 9.63 36.95
CA GLY A 5 -18.32 8.52 36.66
C GLY A 5 -17.63 7.37 35.92
N PRO A 6 -18.25 6.18 35.87
CA PRO A 6 -17.67 5.00 35.26
C PRO A 6 -17.35 5.28 33.79
N ARG A 7 -16.05 5.31 33.46
CA ARG A 7 -15.59 5.47 32.08
C ARG A 7 -15.92 4.19 31.32
N THR A 8 -16.90 4.24 30.43
CA THR A 8 -17.23 3.17 29.47
C THR A 8 -16.16 3.09 28.38
N THR A 9 -14.91 2.81 28.76
CA THR A 9 -13.86 2.50 27.78
C THR A 9 -13.92 1.00 27.49
N TYR A 10 -14.37 0.62 26.30
CA TYR A 10 -14.15 -0.73 25.79
C TYR A 10 -12.64 -0.98 25.74
N ARG A 11 -12.13 -1.78 26.68
CA ARG A 11 -10.70 -2.08 26.79
C ARG A 11 -10.40 -3.29 25.91
N TYR A 12 -9.45 -3.13 24.99
CA TYR A 12 -8.89 -4.27 24.26
C TYR A 12 -8.20 -5.23 25.22
N THR A 13 -8.39 -6.53 24.98
CA THR A 13 -7.71 -7.61 25.71
C THR A 13 -6.20 -7.56 25.46
N ASP A 14 -5.42 -8.06 26.41
CA ASP A 14 -3.97 -8.02 26.29
C ASP A 14 -3.44 -8.93 25.19
N ASP A 15 -4.11 -10.06 24.93
CA ASP A 15 -3.85 -10.93 23.77
C ASP A 15 -4.05 -10.21 22.43
N PHE A 16 -5.11 -9.40 22.33
CA PHE A 16 -5.36 -8.61 21.12
C PHE A 16 -4.24 -7.60 20.90
N LYS A 17 -3.84 -6.88 21.95
CA LYS A 17 -2.73 -5.91 21.87
C LYS A 17 -1.41 -6.61 21.51
N ALA A 18 -1.12 -7.77 22.12
CA ALA A 18 0.08 -8.55 21.86
C ALA A 18 0.14 -9.02 20.39
N THR A 19 -0.99 -9.50 19.87
CA THR A 19 -1.13 -9.92 18.47
C THR A 19 -0.93 -8.74 17.52
N ALA A 20 -1.60 -7.61 17.78
CA ALA A 20 -1.48 -6.40 16.97
C ALA A 20 -0.03 -5.87 16.93
N VAL A 21 0.63 -5.82 18.09
CA VAL A 21 2.04 -5.40 18.18
C VAL A 21 2.92 -6.33 17.37
N ARG A 22 2.66 -7.64 17.38
CA ARG A 22 3.51 -8.56 16.64
C ARG A 22 3.29 -8.52 15.13
N LEU A 23 2.05 -8.36 14.68
CA LEU A 23 1.74 -8.10 13.27
C LEU A 23 2.48 -6.85 12.77
N SER A 24 2.57 -5.80 13.60
CA SER A 24 3.30 -4.57 13.27
C SER A 24 4.83 -4.71 13.23
N ARG A 25 5.39 -5.80 13.77
CA ARG A 25 6.84 -6.09 13.76
C ARG A 25 7.26 -6.98 12.60
N LEU A 26 6.32 -7.50 11.80
CA LEU A 26 6.63 -8.30 10.63
C LEU A 26 7.38 -7.46 9.57
N PRO A 27 8.38 -8.03 8.88
CA PRO A 27 9.14 -7.30 7.87
C PRO A 27 8.24 -6.90 6.69
N GLY A 28 8.38 -5.65 6.23
CA GLY A 28 7.62 -5.11 5.10
C GLY A 28 6.16 -4.79 5.42
N VAL A 29 5.80 -4.63 6.69
CA VAL A 29 4.45 -4.27 7.13
C VAL A 29 4.44 -2.86 7.71
N ALA A 30 3.64 -1.97 7.13
CA ALA A 30 3.43 -0.65 7.70
C ALA A 30 2.48 -0.71 8.90
N VAL A 31 2.75 0.11 9.93
CA VAL A 31 1.88 0.23 11.11
C VAL A 31 0.46 0.66 10.72
N GLN A 32 0.35 1.53 9.72
CA GLN A 32 -0.91 2.03 9.20
C GLN A 32 -1.77 0.90 8.61
N ASP A 33 -1.17 0.00 7.84
CA ASP A 33 -1.88 -1.14 7.22
C ASP A 33 -2.44 -2.09 8.28
N VAL A 34 -1.64 -2.38 9.31
CA VAL A 34 -2.07 -3.25 10.43
C VAL A 34 -3.20 -2.58 11.21
N ALA A 35 -3.06 -1.29 11.52
CA ALA A 35 -4.09 -0.54 12.22
C ALA A 35 -5.40 -0.51 11.43
N ALA A 36 -5.34 -0.30 10.11
CA ALA A 36 -6.49 -0.33 9.22
C ALA A 36 -7.16 -1.72 9.18
N SER A 37 -6.37 -2.80 9.09
CA SER A 37 -6.90 -4.19 9.10
C SER A 37 -7.59 -4.57 10.41
N LEU A 38 -7.13 -4.02 11.53
CA LEU A 38 -7.69 -4.27 12.86
C LEU A 38 -8.76 -3.24 13.26
N TYR A 39 -9.12 -2.31 12.37
CA TYR A 39 -10.05 -1.21 12.62
C TYR A 39 -9.70 -0.39 13.87
N ILE A 40 -8.41 -0.22 14.13
CA ILE A 40 -7.89 0.61 15.23
C ILE A 40 -7.17 1.84 14.70
N HIS A 41 -7.12 2.90 15.49
CA HIS A 41 -6.34 4.08 15.13
C HIS A 41 -4.84 3.81 15.26
N GLN A 42 -4.03 4.24 14.28
CA GLN A 42 -2.57 4.00 14.25
C GLN A 42 -1.85 4.40 15.54
N PHE A 43 -2.32 5.46 16.19
CA PHE A 43 -1.72 5.98 17.43
C PHE A 43 -1.83 4.96 18.57
N MET A 44 -2.91 4.19 18.62
CA MET A 44 -3.10 3.13 19.61
C MET A 44 -2.06 2.02 19.41
N LEU A 45 -1.84 1.62 18.16
CA LEU A 45 -0.86 0.60 17.83
C LEU A 45 0.57 1.07 18.15
N SER A 46 0.91 2.32 17.81
CA SER A 46 2.19 2.95 18.19
C SER A 46 2.40 2.98 19.70
N ARG A 47 1.35 3.31 20.47
CA ARG A 47 1.38 3.27 21.94
C ARG A 47 1.62 1.85 22.46
N TRP A 48 0.94 0.84 21.91
CA TRP A 48 1.14 -0.55 22.31
C TRP A 48 2.53 -1.08 21.96
N ARG A 49 3.14 -0.62 20.86
CA ARG A 49 4.55 -0.96 20.54
C ARG A 49 5.51 -0.46 21.62
N LYS A 50 5.29 0.75 22.14
CA LYS A 50 6.04 1.33 23.26
C LYS A 50 5.84 0.51 24.54
N GLN A 51 4.60 0.19 24.86
CA GLN A 51 4.26 -0.64 26.03
C GLN A 51 4.85 -2.06 25.97
N ALA A 52 4.94 -2.65 24.78
CA ALA A 52 5.60 -3.93 24.58
C ALA A 52 7.13 -3.84 24.70
N HIS A 53 7.74 -2.70 24.40
CA HIS A 53 9.17 -2.45 24.66
C HIS A 53 9.44 -2.27 26.15
N GLU A 54 8.53 -1.60 26.86
CA GLU A 54 8.58 -1.37 28.30
C GLU A 54 8.21 -2.62 29.13
N GLY A 55 7.90 -3.75 28.49
CA GLY A 55 7.58 -5.02 29.16
C GLY A 55 6.16 -5.10 29.74
N VAL A 56 5.33 -4.08 29.52
CA VAL A 56 3.93 -4.03 30.02
C VAL A 56 3.03 -5.00 29.24
N ILE A 57 3.32 -5.22 27.95
CA ILE A 57 2.59 -6.17 27.11
C ILE A 57 3.50 -7.36 26.81
N VAL A 58 3.14 -8.54 27.32
CA VAL A 58 3.84 -9.78 27.02
C VAL A 58 3.50 -10.21 25.59
N THR A 59 4.49 -10.18 24.70
CA THR A 59 4.34 -10.56 23.28
C THR A 59 4.94 -11.93 22.95
N LYS A 60 5.65 -12.54 23.92
CA LYS A 60 6.21 -13.88 23.81
C LYS A 60 5.10 -14.91 23.98
N GLY A 61 4.91 -15.78 23.00
CA GLY A 61 4.01 -16.94 23.11
C GLY A 61 2.73 -16.89 22.27
N VAL A 62 2.30 -15.73 21.76
CA VAL A 62 1.28 -15.72 20.70
C VAL A 62 1.85 -16.59 19.55
N ALA A 63 1.07 -17.27 18.72
CA ALA A 63 1.58 -17.86 17.46
C ALA A 63 0.83 -17.19 16.32
N VAL A 64 1.54 -16.63 15.34
CA VAL A 64 0.89 -16.29 14.06
C VAL A 64 0.92 -17.58 13.27
N ASP A 65 -0.25 -18.02 12.83
CA ASP A 65 -0.37 -19.27 12.11
C ASP A 65 0.51 -19.24 10.85
N LYS A 66 1.41 -20.21 10.71
CA LYS A 66 2.45 -20.19 9.67
C LYS A 66 1.85 -20.27 8.27
N ALA A 67 0.72 -20.96 8.13
CA ALA A 67 -0.04 -21.05 6.89
C ALA A 67 -0.57 -19.68 6.46
N VAL A 68 -1.22 -18.96 7.38
CA VAL A 68 -1.74 -17.59 7.13
C VAL A 68 -0.61 -16.64 6.74
N ALA A 69 0.56 -16.76 7.37
CA ALA A 69 1.73 -15.94 7.02
C ALA A 69 2.25 -16.22 5.60
N ALA A 70 2.20 -17.47 5.14
CA ALA A 70 2.62 -17.85 3.79
C ALA A 70 1.64 -17.31 2.72
N GLU A 71 0.34 -17.45 2.95
CA GLU A 71 -0.69 -16.91 2.05
C GLU A 71 -0.60 -15.39 1.93
N LEU A 72 -0.39 -14.70 3.06
CA LEU A 72 -0.24 -13.25 3.08
C LEU A 72 1.00 -12.78 2.28
N LYS A 73 2.08 -13.57 2.29
CA LYS A 73 3.29 -13.29 1.52
C LYS A 73 3.04 -13.39 0.02
N GLU A 74 2.31 -14.42 -0.42
CA GLU A 74 1.95 -14.58 -1.82
C GLU A 74 1.00 -13.49 -2.29
N LEU A 75 -0.01 -13.15 -1.49
CA LEU A 75 -0.92 -12.03 -1.80
C LEU A 75 -0.17 -10.70 -2.00
N ARG A 76 0.85 -10.43 -1.19
CA ARG A 76 1.68 -9.23 -1.34
C ARG A 76 2.51 -9.25 -2.62
N ARG A 77 3.08 -10.40 -2.98
CA ARG A 77 3.85 -10.56 -4.22
C ARG A 77 2.97 -10.28 -5.43
N VAL A 78 1.78 -10.88 -5.47
CA VAL A 78 0.81 -10.69 -6.54
C VAL A 78 0.36 -9.23 -6.64
N LYS A 79 0.02 -8.59 -5.51
CA LYS A 79 -0.41 -7.19 -5.50
C LYS A 79 0.69 -6.26 -6.04
N LYS A 80 1.94 -6.45 -5.64
CA LYS A 80 3.06 -5.66 -6.12
C LYS A 80 3.30 -5.85 -7.62
N ALA A 81 3.24 -7.10 -8.10
CA ALA A 81 3.36 -7.40 -9.52
C ALA A 81 2.23 -6.75 -10.34
N TYR A 82 0.99 -6.79 -9.82
CA TYR A 82 -0.16 -6.15 -10.45
C TYR A 82 -0.01 -4.62 -10.54
N GLU A 83 0.41 -3.97 -9.46
CA GLU A 83 0.64 -2.51 -9.45
C GLU A 83 1.74 -2.11 -10.45
N GLN A 84 2.83 -2.87 -10.51
CA GLN A 84 3.89 -2.65 -11.49
C GLN A 84 3.38 -2.82 -12.92
N LEU A 85 2.66 -3.92 -13.19
CA LEU A 85 2.09 -4.18 -14.52
C LEU A 85 1.12 -3.08 -14.96
N LYS A 86 0.33 -2.54 -14.03
CA LYS A 86 -0.58 -1.43 -14.31
C LYS A 86 0.17 -0.17 -14.74
N ILE A 87 1.27 0.17 -14.05
CA ILE A 87 2.11 1.32 -14.40
C ILE A 87 2.75 1.13 -15.77
N GLU A 88 3.33 -0.05 -16.04
CA GLU A 88 3.94 -0.38 -17.32
C GLU A 88 2.92 -0.29 -18.46
N HIS A 89 1.73 -0.86 -18.26
CA HIS A 89 0.64 -0.81 -19.23
C HIS A 89 0.16 0.63 -19.50
N ASP A 90 0.00 1.44 -18.46
CA ASP A 90 -0.40 2.85 -18.63
C ASP A 90 0.68 3.66 -19.36
N LEU A 91 1.96 3.35 -19.13
CA LEU A 91 3.08 3.95 -19.86
C LEU A 91 3.06 3.55 -21.35
N LEU A 92 2.85 2.27 -21.64
CA LEU A 92 2.75 1.76 -23.02
C LEU A 92 1.58 2.40 -23.76
N LYS A 93 0.41 2.52 -23.12
CA LYS A 93 -0.74 3.23 -23.69
C LYS A 93 -0.42 4.68 -24.05
N LYS A 94 0.28 5.41 -23.17
CA LYS A 94 0.71 6.79 -23.44
C LYS A 94 1.69 6.87 -24.61
N ALA A 95 2.62 5.93 -24.71
CA ALA A 95 3.58 5.86 -25.83
C ALA A 95 2.89 5.57 -27.17
N ILE A 96 1.93 4.65 -27.20
CA ILE A 96 1.12 4.36 -28.39
C ILE A 96 0.36 5.62 -28.81
N ALA A 97 -0.36 6.28 -27.88
CA ALA A 97 -1.10 7.50 -28.18
C ALA A 97 -0.22 8.62 -28.75
N PHE A 98 0.98 8.79 -28.18
CA PHE A 98 1.96 9.78 -28.67
C PHE A 98 2.46 9.48 -30.09
N THR A 99 2.74 8.22 -30.40
CA THR A 99 3.27 7.80 -31.70
C THR A 99 2.20 7.75 -32.81
N SER A 100 0.98 7.32 -32.49
CA SER A 100 -0.14 7.29 -33.44
C SER A 100 -0.59 8.69 -33.86
N GLY A 101 -0.50 9.70 -32.98
CA GLY A 101 -0.86 11.09 -33.31
C GLY A 101 0.11 11.79 -34.28
N ARG A 102 1.35 11.31 -34.43
CA ARG A 102 2.37 11.94 -35.29
C ARG A 102 2.38 11.49 -36.74
N LYS A 103 1.58 10.49 -37.14
CA LYS A 103 1.60 9.96 -38.52
C LYS A 103 0.79 10.79 -39.54
N ALA A 104 0.27 11.96 -39.16
CA ALA A 104 -0.57 12.81 -40.01
C ALA A 104 0.12 14.07 -40.58
N THR A 105 1.45 14.20 -40.49
CA THR A 105 2.17 15.18 -41.33
C THR A 105 2.75 14.46 -42.55
N SER A 106 1.87 14.09 -43.48
CA SER A 106 2.31 13.81 -44.84
C SER A 106 2.94 15.09 -45.38
N SER A 107 4.26 15.12 -45.52
CA SER A 107 4.95 16.12 -46.33
C SER A 107 4.32 16.08 -47.72
N ARG A 108 3.53 17.08 -48.09
CA ARG A 108 2.97 17.19 -49.42
C ARG A 108 4.10 17.58 -50.37
N SER A 109 4.87 16.58 -50.79
CA SER A 109 5.83 16.69 -51.88
C SER A 109 5.07 16.80 -53.19
N SER A 110 4.69 18.02 -53.59
CA SER A 110 4.23 18.30 -54.94
C SER A 110 5.44 18.54 -55.83
N SER A 111 5.74 17.53 -56.64
CA SER A 111 6.68 17.57 -57.75
C SER A 111 6.27 18.62 -58.79
N GLY A 112 7.21 19.48 -59.15
CA GLY A 112 7.45 20.06 -60.47
C GLY A 112 6.27 20.56 -61.32
N SER A 113 6.23 21.88 -61.54
CA SER A 113 5.72 22.43 -62.80
C SER A 113 6.58 23.61 -63.26
N LYS A 114 7.51 23.28 -64.14
CA LYS A 114 8.01 23.98 -65.34
C LYS A 114 8.11 25.52 -65.32
N SER A 115 9.34 25.95 -65.58
CA SER A 115 9.78 27.24 -66.10
C SER A 115 8.92 27.79 -67.25
N SER A 116 8.61 29.08 -67.20
CA SER A 116 8.72 29.97 -68.36
C SER A 116 8.99 31.40 -67.87
N THR A 117 10.16 31.91 -68.23
CA THR A 117 10.65 33.28 -67.99
C THR A 117 10.16 34.23 -69.11
N PRO A 118 10.47 35.54 -69.00
CA PRO A 118 9.52 36.65 -68.87
C PRO A 118 8.78 37.07 -70.14
#